data_AF-A0A3D0GKV1-F1
#
_entry.id   AF-A0A3D0GKV1-F1
#
_cell.length_a   1.000
_cell.length_b   1.000
_cell.length_c   1.000
_cell.angle_alpha   90.00
_cell.angle_beta   90.00
_cell.angle_gamma   90.00
#
_symmetry.space_group_name_H-M   'P 1'
#
loop_
_entity.id
_entity.type
_entity.pdbx_description
1 polymer ?
#
loop_
_entity_poly.entity_id
_entity_poly.type
_entity_poly.pdbx_seq_one_letter_code
_entity_poly.pdbx_strand_id
1 'polypeptide(L)'
;MQRLTGKQEAFAREVARGATLADPCRAAYNAKNMGMNPIRTEASRLMAHPAVSLMVSQKREQINRMLLVSAANDRERVLDSLRAIVDGTVVVSATQLRALELLGKSAGVFNERFEGREPQEHRQRLKQISQRCWVDAVFSLPMSQEPLRISSTRRSASQVTDSAAVPP
;
A
#
# COMPACT_ATOMS: atom_id res chain seq x y z
N MET A 1 -33.93 -0.06 17.67
CA MET A 1 -33.09 -1.12 17.09
C MET A 1 -34.00 -2.33 16.86
N GLN A 2 -34.27 -2.72 15.61
CA GLN A 2 -35.12 -3.89 15.35
C GLN A 2 -34.35 -5.18 15.68
N ARG A 3 -34.96 -6.05 16.48
CA ARG A 3 -34.39 -7.36 16.83
C ARG A 3 -34.51 -8.29 15.62
N LEU A 4 -33.37 -8.81 15.16
CA LEU A 4 -33.33 -9.75 14.04
C LEU A 4 -33.83 -11.12 14.47
N THR A 5 -34.49 -11.81 13.54
CA THR A 5 -34.93 -13.19 13.76
C THR A 5 -33.74 -14.15 13.64
N GLY A 6 -33.77 -15.30 14.32
CA GLY A 6 -32.68 -16.28 14.24
C GLY A 6 -32.36 -16.76 12.81
N LYS A 7 -33.35 -16.75 11.90
CA LYS A 7 -33.16 -17.05 10.48
C LYS A 7 -32.38 -15.95 9.75
N GLN A 8 -32.68 -14.69 10.03
CA GLN A 8 -31.95 -13.55 9.46
C GLN A 8 -30.52 -13.48 9.99
N GLU A 9 -30.30 -13.83 11.27
CA GLU A 9 -28.95 -13.90 11.84
C GLU A 9 -28.12 -15.02 11.19
N ALA A 10 -28.72 -16.20 10.95
CA ALA A 10 -28.07 -17.30 10.25
C ALA A 10 -27.70 -16.89 8.81
N PHE A 11 -28.62 -16.26 8.09
CA PHE A 11 -28.37 -15.71 6.77
C PHE A 11 -27.20 -14.70 6.78
N ALA A 12 -27.25 -13.70 7.67
CA ALA A 12 -26.21 -12.68 7.77
C ALA A 12 -24.83 -13.25 8.11
N ARG A 13 -24.79 -14.31 8.94
CA ARG A 13 -23.55 -15.01 9.31
C ARG A 13 -22.88 -15.67 8.11
N GLU A 14 -23.62 -16.44 7.32
CA GLU A 14 -23.04 -17.13 6.16
C GLU A 14 -22.66 -16.14 5.04
N VAL A 15 -23.44 -15.07 4.84
CA VAL A 15 -23.09 -14.01 3.89
C VAL A 15 -21.83 -13.24 4.32
N ALA A 16 -21.65 -13.03 5.63
CA ALA A 16 -20.43 -12.39 6.15
C ALA A 16 -19.17 -13.26 5.93
N ARG A 17 -19.32 -14.59 5.88
CA ARG A 17 -18.23 -15.53 5.56
C ARG A 17 -17.88 -15.60 4.07
N GLY A 18 -18.66 -14.97 3.19
CA GLY A 18 -18.42 -14.92 1.74
C GLY A 18 -19.29 -15.87 0.90
N ALA A 19 -20.32 -16.49 1.47
CA ALA A 19 -21.25 -17.31 0.71
C ALA A 19 -22.10 -16.46 -0.28
N THR A 20 -22.41 -17.05 -1.43
CA THR A 20 -23.32 -16.44 -2.43
C THR A 20 -24.75 -16.40 -1.87
N LEU A 21 -25.42 -15.25 -1.94
CA LEU A 21 -26.71 -14.97 -1.27
C LEU A 21 -27.78 -16.07 -1.38
N ALA A 22 -27.80 -16.83 -2.48
CA ALA A 22 -28.77 -17.90 -2.69
C ALA A 22 -28.61 -19.09 -1.73
N ASP A 23 -27.39 -19.43 -1.32
CA ASP A 23 -27.14 -20.64 -0.51
C ASP A 23 -27.50 -20.44 0.97
N PRO A 24 -27.13 -19.32 1.62
CA PRO A 24 -27.64 -18.96 2.94
C PRO A 24 -29.15 -18.84 2.98
N CYS A 25 -29.78 -18.32 1.93
CA CYS A 25 -31.24 -18.21 1.85
C CYS A 25 -31.89 -19.60 1.80
N ARG A 26 -31.34 -20.52 1.01
CA ARG A 26 -31.80 -21.92 0.98
C ARG A 26 -31.63 -22.63 2.31
N ALA A 27 -30.49 -22.44 2.97
CA ALA A 27 -30.20 -23.06 4.26
C ALA A 27 -31.11 -22.52 5.38
N ALA A 28 -31.25 -21.19 5.50
CA ALA A 28 -31.99 -20.56 6.60
C ALA A 28 -33.52 -20.72 6.48
N TYR A 29 -34.05 -20.82 5.26
CA TYR A 29 -35.50 -20.89 5.00
C TYR A 29 -35.95 -22.25 4.44
N ASN A 30 -35.08 -23.26 4.43
CA ASN A 30 -35.35 -24.60 3.90
C ASN A 30 -35.97 -24.59 2.48
N ALA A 31 -35.54 -23.64 1.64
CA ALA A 31 -36.09 -23.42 0.30
C ALA A 31 -35.47 -24.34 -0.76
N LYS A 32 -35.11 -25.58 -0.38
CA LYS A 32 -34.39 -26.53 -1.26
C LYS A 32 -35.19 -26.94 -2.50
N ASN A 33 -36.53 -26.92 -2.40
CA ASN A 33 -37.44 -27.31 -3.47
C ASN A 33 -37.89 -26.11 -4.35
N MET A 34 -37.40 -24.89 -4.08
CA MET A 34 -37.74 -23.71 -4.87
C MET A 34 -36.78 -23.52 -6.04
N GLY A 35 -37.27 -22.96 -7.15
CA GLY A 35 -36.45 -22.58 -8.29
C GLY A 35 -35.41 -21.50 -7.94
N MET A 36 -34.33 -21.41 -8.73
CA MET A 36 -33.22 -20.48 -8.46
C MET A 36 -33.62 -19.00 -8.49
N ASN A 37 -34.53 -18.61 -9.40
CA ASN A 37 -34.97 -17.22 -9.58
C ASN A 37 -35.68 -16.63 -8.35
N PRO A 38 -36.69 -17.29 -7.75
CA PRO A 38 -37.33 -16.77 -6.53
C PRO A 38 -36.34 -16.69 -5.36
N ILE A 39 -35.45 -17.68 -5.20
CA ILE A 39 -34.43 -17.68 -4.14
C ILE A 39 -33.52 -16.45 -4.26
N ARG A 40 -33.02 -16.15 -5.46
CA ARG A 40 -32.17 -14.97 -5.69
C ARG A 40 -32.90 -13.66 -5.39
N THR A 41 -34.17 -13.59 -5.74
CA THR A 41 -35.02 -12.40 -5.52
C THR A 41 -35.23 -12.16 -4.02
N GLU A 42 -35.63 -13.20 -3.28
CA GLU A 42 -35.82 -13.11 -1.84
C GLU A 42 -34.52 -12.85 -1.08
N ALA A 43 -33.41 -13.47 -1.50
CA ALA A 43 -32.10 -13.21 -0.89
C ALA A 43 -31.65 -11.75 -1.10
N SER A 44 -31.94 -11.18 -2.28
CA SER A 44 -31.67 -9.77 -2.57
C SER A 44 -32.55 -8.85 -1.72
N ARG A 45 -33.83 -9.18 -1.55
CA ARG A 45 -34.75 -8.46 -0.66
C ARG A 45 -34.30 -8.49 0.79
N LEU A 46 -33.83 -9.65 1.27
CA LEU A 46 -33.29 -9.82 2.63
C LEU A 46 -32.04 -8.97 2.84
N MET A 47 -31.14 -8.90 1.86
CA MET A 47 -29.96 -8.02 1.92
C MET A 47 -30.30 -6.54 1.89
N ALA A 48 -31.36 -6.15 1.17
CA ALA A 48 -31.85 -4.78 1.13
C ALA A 48 -32.46 -4.33 2.47
N HIS A 49 -32.80 -5.27 3.36
CA HIS A 49 -33.32 -4.92 4.68
C HIS A 49 -32.24 -4.25 5.53
N PRO A 50 -32.47 -3.03 6.06
CA PRO A 50 -31.43 -2.22 6.70
C PRO A 50 -30.79 -2.91 7.91
N ALA A 51 -31.58 -3.62 8.72
CA ALA A 51 -31.05 -4.36 9.87
C ALA A 51 -30.14 -5.53 9.47
N VAL A 52 -30.46 -6.24 8.37
CA VAL A 52 -29.66 -7.39 7.90
C VAL A 52 -28.37 -6.88 7.28
N SER A 53 -28.44 -5.86 6.44
CA SER A 53 -27.28 -5.20 5.83
C SER A 53 -26.29 -4.71 6.89
N LEU A 54 -26.78 -4.00 7.92
CA LEU A 54 -25.96 -3.54 9.03
C LEU A 54 -25.26 -4.70 9.76
N MET A 55 -25.99 -5.78 10.05
CA MET A 55 -25.43 -6.95 10.72
C MET A 55 -24.35 -7.64 9.88
N VAL A 56 -24.55 -7.75 8.56
CA VAL A 56 -23.54 -8.32 7.65
C VAL A 56 -22.27 -7.47 7.69
N SER A 57 -22.39 -6.14 7.59
CA SER A 57 -21.25 -5.22 7.66
C SER A 57 -20.51 -5.34 9.00
N GLN A 58 -21.22 -5.34 10.12
CA GLN A 58 -20.63 -5.51 11.45
C GLN A 58 -19.88 -6.84 11.60
N LYS A 59 -20.45 -7.94 11.09
CA LYS A 59 -19.81 -9.26 11.12
C LYS A 59 -18.56 -9.30 10.22
N ARG A 60 -18.60 -8.68 9.04
CA ARG A 60 -17.43 -8.57 8.16
C ARG A 60 -16.31 -7.78 8.82
N GLU A 61 -16.63 -6.66 9.46
CA GLU A 61 -15.65 -5.91 10.24
C GLU A 61 -15.08 -6.72 11.39
N GLN A 62 -15.91 -7.48 12.11
CA GLN A 62 -15.44 -8.36 13.17
C GLN A 62 -14.48 -9.43 12.64
N ILE A 63 -14.82 -10.08 11.53
CA ILE A 63 -13.95 -11.07 10.87
C ILE A 63 -12.64 -10.42 10.45
N ASN A 64 -12.68 -9.24 9.81
CA ASN A 64 -11.47 -8.52 9.40
C ASN A 64 -10.60 -8.13 10.60
N ARG A 65 -11.21 -7.63 11.69
CA ARG A 65 -10.48 -7.35 12.95
C ARG A 65 -9.83 -8.60 13.51
N MET A 66 -10.53 -9.73 13.52
CA MET A 66 -9.96 -11.01 13.99
C MET A 66 -8.79 -11.48 13.13
N LEU A 67 -8.88 -11.33 11.81
CA LEU A 67 -7.78 -11.67 10.90
C LEU A 67 -6.54 -10.79 11.15
N LEU A 68 -6.73 -9.48 11.34
CA LEU A 68 -5.63 -8.57 11.66
C LEU A 68 -4.98 -8.90 13.01
N VAL A 69 -5.79 -9.21 14.03
CA VAL A 69 -5.28 -9.63 15.35
C VAL A 69 -4.54 -10.96 15.25
N SER A 70 -5.04 -11.92 14.47
CA SER A 70 -4.35 -13.20 14.25
C SER A 70 -2.98 -12.98 13.62
N ALA A 71 -2.88 -12.14 12.58
CA ALA A 71 -1.62 -11.84 11.92
C ALA A 71 -0.62 -11.15 12.87
N ALA A 72 -1.09 -10.23 13.72
CA ALA A 72 -0.27 -9.60 14.74
C ALA A 72 0.24 -10.60 15.78
N ASN A 73 -0.62 -11.52 16.22
CA ASN A 73 -0.26 -12.58 17.16
C ASN A 73 0.73 -13.58 16.54
N ASP A 74 0.57 -13.93 15.26
CA ASP A 74 1.50 -14.82 14.55
C ASP A 74 2.90 -14.20 14.48
N ARG A 75 3.00 -12.88 14.26
CA ARG A 75 4.27 -12.14 14.31
C ARG A 75 4.93 -12.22 15.69
N GLU A 76 4.18 -11.97 16.76
CA GLU A 76 4.67 -12.03 18.14
C GLU A 76 5.14 -13.44 18.51
N ARG A 77 4.33 -14.44 18.20
CA ARG A 77 4.64 -15.86 18.43
C ARG A 77 5.92 -16.33 17.72
N VAL A 78 6.14 -15.89 16.48
CA VAL A 78 7.37 -16.19 15.74
C VAL A 78 8.58 -15.60 16.46
N LEU A 79 8.50 -14.34 16.88
CA LEU A 79 9.60 -13.66 17.57
C LEU A 79 9.92 -14.30 18.92
N ASP A 80 8.91 -14.65 19.71
CA ASP A 80 9.10 -15.31 21.00
C ASP A 80 9.70 -16.70 20.85
N SER A 81 9.25 -17.46 19.86
CA SER A 81 9.83 -18.77 19.55
C SER A 81 11.29 -18.64 19.11
N LEU A 82 11.63 -17.68 18.26
CA LEU A 82 13.01 -17.43 17.84
C LEU A 82 13.91 -17.02 19.02
N ARG A 83 13.42 -16.18 19.93
CA ARG A 83 14.15 -15.82 21.16
C ARG A 83 14.39 -17.04 22.05
N ALA A 84 13.36 -17.85 22.28
CA ALA A 84 13.46 -19.06 23.07
C ALA A 84 14.53 -20.04 22.52
N ILE A 85 14.66 -20.11 21.20
CA ILE A 85 15.69 -20.91 20.52
C ILE A 85 17.09 -20.31 20.74
N VAL A 86 17.23 -18.98 20.60
CA VAL A 86 18.51 -18.26 20.83
C VAL A 86 18.98 -18.42 22.28
N ASP A 87 18.06 -18.32 23.24
CA ASP A 87 18.33 -18.47 24.66
C ASP A 87 18.58 -19.94 25.06
N GLY A 88 18.45 -20.88 24.12
CA GLY A 88 18.66 -22.32 24.34
C GLY A 88 17.56 -23.00 25.16
N THR A 89 16.45 -22.31 25.45
CA THR A 89 15.32 -22.84 26.23
C THR A 89 14.54 -23.91 25.48
N VAL A 90 14.56 -23.87 24.15
CA VAL A 90 13.87 -24.84 23.28
C VAL A 90 14.83 -25.33 22.21
N VAL A 91 14.97 -26.65 22.10
CA VAL A 91 15.70 -27.30 21.00
C VAL A 91 14.69 -27.65 19.90
N VAL A 92 14.88 -27.09 18.71
CA VAL A 92 14.05 -27.34 17.53
C VAL A 92 14.84 -28.09 16.47
N SER A 93 14.14 -28.94 15.72
CA SER A 93 14.68 -29.60 14.53
C SER A 93 14.78 -28.65 13.35
N ALA A 94 15.62 -28.99 12.36
CA ALA A 94 15.76 -28.22 11.12
C ALA A 94 14.41 -27.99 10.39
N THR A 95 13.51 -28.99 10.41
CA THR A 95 12.16 -28.87 9.83
C THR A 95 11.30 -27.85 10.59
N GLN A 96 11.37 -27.85 11.92
CA GLN A 96 10.65 -26.89 12.76
C GLN A 96 11.17 -25.47 12.56
N LEU A 97 12.49 -25.30 12.46
CA LEU A 97 13.11 -24.01 12.16
C LEU A 97 12.67 -23.48 10.79
N ARG A 98 12.61 -24.35 9.77
CA ARG A 98 12.13 -23.98 8.44
C ARG A 98 10.64 -23.62 8.43
N ALA A 99 9.80 -24.36 9.16
CA ALA A 99 8.40 -24.02 9.30
C ALA A 99 8.22 -22.65 9.98
N LEU A 100 9.00 -22.37 11.01
CA LEU A 100 9.01 -21.09 11.72
C LEU A 100 9.48 -19.94 10.81
N GLU A 101 10.49 -20.17 9.97
CA GLU A 101 10.93 -19.22 8.95
C GLU A 101 9.81 -18.92 7.94
N LEU A 102 9.12 -19.94 7.43
CA LEU A 102 8.00 -19.75 6.50
C LEU A 102 6.84 -18.97 7.15
N LEU A 103 6.53 -19.26 8.42
CA LEU A 103 5.53 -18.52 9.19
C LEU A 103 5.94 -17.05 9.37
N GLY A 104 7.21 -16.79 9.69
CA GLY A 104 7.73 -15.43 9.80
C GLY A 104 7.70 -14.68 8.46
N LYS A 105 7.92 -15.36 7.33
CA LYS A 105 7.78 -14.76 6.00
C LYS A 105 6.32 -14.39 5.70
N SER A 106 5.36 -15.27 5.98
CA SER A 106 3.94 -14.96 5.80
C SER A 106 3.45 -13.83 6.71
N ALA A 107 4.02 -13.70 7.91
CA ALA A 107 3.69 -12.65 8.87
C ALA A 107 4.47 -11.33 8.64
N GLY A 108 5.32 -11.25 7.59
CA GLY A 108 6.12 -10.06 7.29
C GLY A 108 7.15 -9.71 8.37
N VAL A 109 7.64 -10.71 9.12
CA VAL A 109 8.70 -10.55 10.13
C VAL A 109 10.03 -10.25 9.44
N PHE A 110 10.29 -10.89 8.31
CA PHE A 110 11.53 -10.74 7.55
C PHE A 110 11.33 -9.72 6.41
N ASN A 111 11.96 -8.56 6.52
CA ASN A 111 12.04 -7.59 5.43
C ASN A 111 13.33 -7.81 4.65
N GLU A 112 13.23 -8.22 3.39
CA GLU A 112 14.36 -8.21 2.47
C GLU A 112 14.62 -6.75 2.05
N ARG A 113 15.73 -6.17 2.52
CA ARG A 113 16.19 -4.87 2.04
C ARG A 113 16.79 -5.06 0.65
N PHE A 114 16.05 -4.69 -0.38
CA PHE A 114 16.64 -4.46 -1.70
C PHE A 114 17.30 -3.08 -1.66
N GLU A 115 18.63 -3.04 -1.56
CA GLU A 115 19.37 -1.84 -1.91
C GLU A 115 19.08 -1.53 -3.38
N GLY A 116 18.38 -0.43 -3.64
CA GLY A 116 18.00 -0.04 -4.98
C GLY A 116 19.24 0.21 -5.82
N ARG A 117 19.51 -0.66 -6.80
CA ARG A 117 20.24 -0.27 -7.99
C ARG A 117 19.41 0.84 -8.63
N GLU A 118 19.85 2.09 -8.49
CA GLU A 118 19.24 3.19 -9.22
C GLU A 118 19.14 2.79 -10.70
N PRO A 119 17.98 2.97 -11.36
CA PRO A 119 17.88 2.76 -12.79
C PRO A 119 18.85 3.71 -13.49
N GLN A 120 19.99 3.19 -13.95
CA GLN A 120 20.99 3.96 -14.70
C GLN A 120 20.34 4.73 -15.88
N GLU A 121 19.24 4.20 -16.40
CA GLU A 121 18.41 4.79 -17.45
C GLU A 121 17.86 6.17 -17.08
N HIS A 122 17.46 6.41 -15.82
CA HIS A 122 16.91 7.70 -15.39
C HIS A 122 18.02 8.76 -15.33
N ARG A 123 19.21 8.38 -14.84
CA ARG A 123 20.40 9.26 -14.86
C ARG A 123 20.88 9.56 -16.27
N GLN A 124 20.86 8.58 -17.17
CA GLN A 124 21.24 8.75 -18.57
C GLN A 124 20.24 9.64 -19.32
N ARG A 125 18.93 9.49 -19.07
CA ARG A 125 17.89 10.37 -19.64
C ARG A 125 18.05 11.82 -19.18
N LEU A 126 18.36 12.06 -17.91
CA LEU A 126 18.60 13.42 -17.40
C LEU A 126 19.81 14.09 -18.07
N LYS A 127 20.90 13.33 -18.29
CA LYS A 127 22.06 13.81 -19.06
C LYS A 127 21.69 14.15 -20.51
N GLN A 128 20.87 13.31 -21.15
CA GLN A 128 20.46 13.48 -22.54
C GLN A 128 19.51 14.67 -22.74
N ILE A 129 18.59 14.90 -21.80
CA ILE A 129 17.71 16.08 -21.80
C ILE A 129 18.54 17.36 -21.61
N SER A 130 19.49 17.36 -20.66
CA SER A 130 20.38 18.50 -20.45
C SER A 130 21.20 18.85 -21.69
N GLN A 131 21.73 17.87 -22.43
CA GLN A 131 22.45 18.12 -23.68
C GLN A 131 21.55 18.69 -24.77
N ARG A 132 20.31 18.21 -24.88
CA ARG A 132 19.36 18.69 -25.90
C ARG A 132 18.95 20.13 -25.65
N CYS A 133 18.65 20.48 -24.40
CA CYS A 133 18.36 21.87 -24.01
C CYS A 133 19.57 22.81 -24.22
N TRP A 134 20.81 22.31 -24.11
CA TRP A 134 22.00 23.12 -24.38
C TRP A 134 22.15 23.43 -25.88
N VAL A 135 21.89 22.45 -26.75
CA VAL A 135 21.88 22.65 -28.21
C VAL A 135 20.78 23.63 -28.63
N ASP A 136 19.58 23.48 -28.08
CA ASP A 136 18.45 24.39 -28.38
C ASP A 136 18.74 25.82 -27.91
N ALA A 137 19.40 26.00 -26.77
CA ALA A 137 19.80 27.32 -26.27
C ALA A 137 20.91 27.97 -27.11
N VAL A 138 21.87 27.18 -27.61
CA VAL A 138 22.94 27.67 -28.49
C VAL A 138 22.41 28.03 -29.88
N PHE A 139 21.43 27.29 -30.40
CA PHE A 139 20.86 27.52 -31.74
C PHE A 139 19.82 28.66 -31.78
N SER A 140 19.32 29.09 -30.62
CA SER A 140 18.31 30.16 -30.49
C SER A 140 18.91 31.57 -30.27
N LEU A 141 20.24 31.71 -30.24
CA LEU A 141 20.88 33.02 -30.22
C LEU A 141 20.82 33.64 -31.63
N PRO A 142 20.21 34.84 -31.82
CA PRO A 142 20.14 35.46 -33.13
C PRO A 142 21.55 35.89 -33.56
N MET A 143 22.08 35.21 -34.57
CA MET A 143 23.25 35.61 -35.37
C MET A 143 22.96 36.93 -36.07
N SER A 144 23.04 38.03 -35.31
CA SER A 144 23.00 39.39 -35.86
C SER A 144 24.43 39.79 -36.16
N GLN A 145 24.86 39.53 -37.40
CA GLN A 145 25.96 40.28 -37.97
C GLN A 145 25.45 41.69 -38.29
N GLU A 146 25.98 42.72 -37.62
CA GLU A 146 26.27 43.98 -38.30
C GLU A 146 27.38 44.76 -37.56
N PRO A 147 28.41 45.27 -38.27
CA PRO A 147 29.61 45.80 -37.65
C PRO A 147 29.60 47.33 -37.66
N LEU A 148 29.46 48.02 -36.53
CA LEU A 148 29.70 49.47 -36.51
C LEU A 148 30.38 50.00 -35.24
N ARG A 149 31.63 50.39 -35.49
CA ARG A 149 32.31 51.63 -35.06
C ARG A 149 32.48 51.88 -33.57
N ILE A 150 33.70 51.55 -33.15
CA ILE A 150 34.42 52.18 -32.06
C ILE A 150 34.37 53.71 -32.25
N SER A 151 33.76 54.41 -31.30
CA SER A 151 34.12 55.80 -31.04
C SER A 151 34.19 56.00 -29.53
N SER A 152 35.35 56.51 -29.12
CA SER A 152 35.72 57.00 -27.79
C SER A 152 34.55 57.74 -27.11
N THR A 153 34.42 57.80 -25.79
CA THR A 153 35.29 58.62 -24.93
C THR A 153 34.86 58.44 -23.45
N ARG A 154 35.80 57.99 -22.61
CA ARG A 154 36.16 58.49 -21.26
C ARG A 154 35.08 58.89 -20.23
N ARG A 155 35.03 58.15 -19.11
CA ARG A 155 34.93 58.66 -17.71
C ARG A 155 35.21 57.49 -16.75
N SER A 156 36.47 57.22 -16.39
CA SER A 156 37.19 57.74 -15.21
C SER A 156 36.51 57.52 -13.85
N ALA A 157 37.19 56.70 -13.04
CA ALA A 157 37.29 56.71 -11.57
C ALA A 157 36.01 56.27 -10.81
N SER A 158 36.07 55.48 -9.73
CA SER A 158 37.10 55.42 -8.69
C SER A 158 37.07 54.08 -7.94
N GLN A 159 38.23 53.66 -7.46
CA GLN A 159 38.46 52.58 -6.50
C GLN A 159 37.74 52.86 -5.16
N VAL A 160 37.20 51.83 -4.51
CA VAL A 160 37.23 51.71 -3.04
C VAL A 160 37.50 50.23 -2.70
N THR A 161 38.52 50.05 -1.88
CA THR A 161 39.24 48.85 -1.49
C THR A 161 38.57 48.06 -0.35
N ASP A 162 38.94 46.77 -0.29
CA ASP A 162 39.06 45.87 0.87
C ASP A 162 38.71 46.40 2.27
N SER A 163 37.94 45.61 3.03
CA SER A 163 38.33 45.27 4.42
C SER A 163 37.54 44.09 5.00
N ALA A 164 38.28 43.18 5.63
CA ALA A 164 37.83 41.98 6.33
C ALA A 164 37.16 42.28 7.69
N ALA A 165 36.24 41.41 8.13
CA ALA A 165 36.04 41.08 9.55
C ALA A 165 35.09 39.88 9.75
N VAL A 166 35.59 38.86 10.45
CA VAL A 166 34.83 37.77 11.10
C VAL A 166 34.55 38.20 12.55
N PRO A 167 33.36 37.90 13.12
CA PRO A 167 33.19 37.94 14.57
C PRO A 167 32.59 36.62 15.14
N PRO A 168 32.54 36.48 16.48
CA PRO A 168 32.94 35.28 17.25
C PRO A 168 31.91 34.16 17.34
#